data_AF-A0A3P7XPG0-F1
#
_entry.id   AF-A0A3P7XPG0-F1
#
_cell.length_a   1.000
_cell.length_b   1.000
_cell.length_c   1.000
_cell.angle_alpha   90.00
_cell.angle_beta   90.00
_cell.angle_gamma   90.00
#
_symmetry.space_group_name_H-M   'P 1'
#
loop_
_entity.id
_entity.type
_entity.pdbx_description
1 polymer ?
#
loop_
_entity_poly.entity_id
_entity_poly.type
_entity_poly.pdbx_seq_one_letter_code
_entity_poly.pdbx_strand_id
1 'polypeptide(L)'
;MIIESFQHNTHHAATNLIDHDGDINLVPVIALIPGDLARFKQPVEKFILKFVPYQHLYYTFTLPLLRPSWTTQSLTWVFAENSSEYRVYRRNALTEQTLLMAHWAWVLLQLYLLPSMSIRIMYFAVSQLLSSFLIAYVVTFSHNSVDKYPANSRLLNNFACLQLFTTRNMTPGPITDWVWGGLNYQIEHHLFPTMPRCNLNKCMKLVKEFCRENDLPYLVDDFFAGYALNLKQLENIAVLAKAKTN
;
A
#
# COMPACT_ATOMS: atom_id res chain seq x y z
N MET A 1 2.71 13.99 -0.86
CA MET A 1 1.65 13.44 -1.71
C MET A 1 1.78 13.80 -3.20
N ILE A 2 2.92 14.36 -3.66
CA ILE A 2 3.19 14.55 -5.12
C ILE A 2 3.93 13.32 -5.69
N ILE A 3 4.40 12.41 -4.83
CA ILE A 3 5.50 11.47 -5.12
C ILE A 3 4.99 10.02 -5.30
N GLU A 4 3.67 9.80 -5.26
CA GLU A 4 3.03 8.47 -5.31
C GLU A 4 2.11 8.27 -6.53
N SER A 5 1.99 9.25 -7.43
CA SER A 5 0.93 9.30 -8.44
C SER A 5 0.87 8.07 -9.35
N PHE A 6 2.00 7.60 -9.89
CA PHE A 6 1.98 6.45 -10.80
C PHE A 6 1.70 5.13 -10.08
N GLN A 7 2.43 4.82 -9.01
CA GLN A 7 2.22 3.58 -8.26
C GLN A 7 0.79 3.51 -7.72
N HIS A 8 0.30 4.61 -7.16
CA HIS A 8 -1.08 4.74 -6.71
C HIS A 8 -2.10 4.58 -7.84
N ASN A 9 -1.87 5.18 -9.01
CA ASN A 9 -2.76 5.04 -10.16
C ASN A 9 -2.76 3.61 -10.74
N THR A 10 -1.59 2.98 -10.84
CA THR A 10 -1.46 1.58 -11.26
C THR A 10 -2.16 0.66 -10.28
N HIS A 11 -1.98 0.93 -8.98
CA HIS A 11 -2.67 0.22 -7.91
C HIS A 11 -4.19 0.34 -8.07
N HIS A 12 -4.75 1.53 -8.24
CA HIS A 12 -6.19 1.69 -8.50
C HIS A 12 -6.68 0.99 -9.77
N ALA A 13 -5.86 0.93 -10.82
CA ALA A 13 -6.22 0.26 -12.06
C ALA A 13 -6.24 -1.27 -11.93
N ALA A 14 -5.41 -1.83 -11.05
CA ALA A 14 -5.12 -3.26 -10.98
C ALA A 14 -5.01 -3.81 -9.54
N THR A 15 -5.76 -3.26 -8.58
CA THR A 15 -5.70 -3.57 -7.15
C THR A 15 -5.64 -5.09 -6.86
N ASN A 16 -4.64 -5.54 -6.10
CA ASN A 16 -4.36 -6.94 -5.74
C ASN A 16 -4.28 -7.92 -6.93
N LEU A 17 -3.96 -7.45 -8.14
CA LEU A 17 -3.62 -8.34 -9.25
C LEU A 17 -2.14 -8.68 -9.22
N ILE A 18 -1.85 -9.98 -9.18
CA ILE A 18 -0.49 -10.51 -9.24
C ILE A 18 0.18 -10.02 -10.52
N ASP A 19 1.43 -9.57 -10.40
CA ASP A 19 2.28 -8.99 -11.46
C ASP A 19 1.87 -7.61 -12.01
N HIS A 20 0.68 -7.09 -11.65
CA HIS A 20 0.22 -5.76 -12.05
C HIS A 20 0.18 -4.75 -10.90
N ASP A 21 -0.07 -5.21 -9.68
CA ASP A 21 -0.07 -4.38 -8.48
C ASP A 21 1.29 -4.42 -7.77
N GLY A 22 1.98 -3.27 -7.74
CA GLY A 22 3.24 -3.12 -7.02
C GLY A 22 3.09 -3.17 -5.50
N ASP A 23 1.92 -2.84 -4.97
CA ASP A 23 1.70 -2.67 -3.53
C ASP A 23 1.70 -4.01 -2.77
N ILE A 24 1.41 -5.11 -3.47
CA ILE A 24 1.51 -6.47 -2.91
C ILE A 24 2.91 -7.08 -3.02
N ASN A 25 3.86 -6.40 -3.67
CA ASN A 25 5.23 -6.88 -3.84
C ASN A 25 6.11 -6.44 -2.66
N LEU A 26 6.02 -7.17 -1.55
CA LEU A 26 6.74 -6.86 -0.30
C LEU A 26 7.98 -7.75 -0.05
N VAL A 27 8.33 -8.61 -1.01
CA VAL A 27 9.54 -9.43 -0.92
C VAL A 27 10.80 -8.56 -1.02
N PRO A 28 11.90 -8.95 -0.36
CA PRO A 28 12.10 -10.19 0.38
C PRO A 28 11.60 -10.17 1.84
N VAL A 29 11.04 -9.07 2.34
CA VAL A 29 10.73 -8.94 3.79
C VAL A 29 9.44 -9.65 4.20
N ILE A 30 8.39 -9.50 3.38
CA ILE A 30 7.06 -10.10 3.59
C ILE A 30 6.65 -10.82 2.30
N ALA A 31 6.10 -12.02 2.43
CA ALA A 31 5.47 -12.76 1.34
C ALA A 31 3.95 -12.74 1.55
N LEU A 32 3.21 -12.17 0.58
CA LEU A 32 1.75 -12.03 0.66
C LEU A 32 1.02 -13.10 -0.16
N ILE A 33 1.68 -13.64 -1.19
CA ILE A 33 1.12 -14.67 -2.06
C ILE A 33 2.05 -15.90 -2.13
N PRO A 34 1.53 -17.11 -2.41
CA PRO A 34 2.38 -18.32 -2.49
C PRO A 34 3.50 -18.20 -3.54
N GLY A 35 3.25 -17.50 -4.64
CA GLY A 35 4.22 -17.26 -5.70
C GLY A 35 5.46 -16.50 -5.24
N ASP A 36 5.35 -15.65 -4.20
CA ASP A 36 6.48 -14.90 -3.65
C ASP A 36 7.59 -15.80 -3.14
N LEU A 37 7.23 -16.95 -2.56
CA LEU A 37 8.18 -17.91 -2.01
C LEU A 37 9.13 -18.47 -3.10
N ALA A 38 8.74 -18.44 -4.37
CA ALA A 38 9.58 -18.87 -5.50
C ALA A 38 10.55 -17.78 -5.99
N ARG A 39 10.40 -16.53 -5.53
CA ARG A 39 11.20 -15.39 -5.96
C ARG A 39 12.52 -15.25 -5.19
N PHE A 40 12.64 -15.90 -4.03
CA PHE A 40 13.85 -15.92 -3.20
C PHE A 40 14.94 -16.81 -3.83
N LYS A 41 15.75 -16.24 -4.73
CA LYS A 41 16.76 -16.96 -5.52
C LYS A 41 18.17 -16.71 -5.02
N GLN A 42 18.47 -15.50 -4.56
CA GLN A 42 19.80 -15.09 -4.13
C GLN A 42 20.16 -15.68 -2.74
N PRO A 43 21.46 -15.84 -2.40
CA PRO A 43 21.87 -16.39 -1.10
C PRO A 43 21.28 -15.63 0.11
N VAL A 44 21.25 -14.30 0.05
CA VAL A 44 20.66 -13.46 1.10
C VAL A 44 19.14 -13.64 1.18
N GLU A 45 18.46 -13.77 0.05
CA GLU A 45 17.02 -14.01 0.00
C GLU A 45 16.67 -15.39 0.57
N LYS A 46 17.44 -16.43 0.21
CA LYS A 46 17.29 -17.77 0.80
C LYS A 46 17.52 -17.78 2.31
N PHE A 47 18.40 -16.91 2.82
CA PHE A 47 18.55 -16.72 4.26
C PHE A 47 17.32 -16.05 4.87
N ILE A 48 16.79 -14.99 4.25
CA ILE A 48 15.55 -14.31 4.70
C ILE A 48 14.34 -15.27 4.67
N LEU A 49 14.27 -16.18 3.69
CA LEU A 49 13.21 -17.17 3.57
C LEU A 49 13.05 -18.03 4.84
N LYS A 50 14.12 -18.23 5.63
CA LYS A 50 14.07 -18.94 6.93
C LYS A 50 13.24 -18.21 7.98
N PHE A 51 13.06 -16.89 7.82
CA PHE A 51 12.30 -16.04 8.73
C PHE A 51 10.86 -15.81 8.26
N VAL A 52 10.56 -15.97 6.97
CA VAL A 52 9.20 -15.83 6.41
C VAL A 52 8.13 -16.67 7.15
N PRO A 53 8.42 -17.90 7.62
CA PRO A 53 7.54 -18.65 8.54
C PRO A 53 7.07 -17.92 9.81
N TYR A 54 7.71 -16.81 10.18
CA TYR A 54 7.41 -16.02 11.37
C TYR A 54 6.93 -14.61 11.02
N GLN A 55 6.64 -14.32 9.75
CA GLN A 55 6.31 -12.97 9.30
C GLN A 55 5.10 -12.35 10.00
N HIS A 56 4.11 -13.15 10.39
CA HIS A 56 2.96 -12.69 11.18
C HIS A 56 3.37 -12.16 12.57
N LEU A 57 4.50 -12.58 13.13
CA LEU A 57 4.99 -12.10 14.43
C LEU A 57 5.72 -10.76 14.34
N TYR A 58 6.41 -10.50 13.23
CA TYR A 58 7.21 -9.28 13.05
C TYR A 58 6.57 -8.25 12.11
N TYR A 59 5.47 -8.59 11.43
CA TYR A 59 4.82 -7.76 10.42
C TYR A 59 4.58 -6.32 10.87
N THR A 60 3.97 -6.10 12.03
CA THR A 60 3.68 -4.75 12.53
C THR A 60 4.95 -3.92 12.74
N PHE A 61 6.06 -4.55 13.14
CA PHE A 61 7.36 -3.88 13.29
C PHE A 61 8.04 -3.59 11.95
N THR A 62 7.58 -4.18 10.85
CA THR A 62 8.09 -3.89 9.49
C THR A 62 7.38 -2.73 8.80
N LEU A 63 6.18 -2.35 9.23
CA LEU A 63 5.42 -1.23 8.66
C LEU A 63 6.22 0.10 8.60
N PRO A 64 7.05 0.45 9.61
CA PRO A 64 7.91 1.63 9.52
C PRO A 64 8.96 1.58 8.39
N LEU A 65 9.29 0.38 7.89
CA LEU A 65 10.31 0.17 6.86
C LEU A 65 9.75 0.31 5.43
N LEU A 66 8.43 0.44 5.25
CA LEU A 66 7.84 0.63 3.92
C LEU A 66 8.20 1.99 3.32
N ARG A 67 8.36 3.04 4.14
CA ARG A 67 8.68 4.38 3.64
C ARG A 67 10.01 4.46 2.87
N PRO A 68 11.14 3.93 3.35
CA PRO A 68 12.35 3.84 2.55
C PRO A 68 12.14 3.13 1.21
N SER A 69 11.37 2.03 1.19
CA SER A 69 11.05 1.29 -0.03
C SER A 69 10.27 2.15 -1.03
N TRP A 70 9.12 2.71 -0.62
CA TRP A 70 8.30 3.56 -1.49
C TRP A 70 9.04 4.82 -1.94
N THR A 71 9.78 5.48 -1.05
CA THR A 71 10.57 6.67 -1.41
C THR A 71 11.61 6.34 -2.48
N THR A 72 12.27 5.18 -2.37
CA THR A 72 13.24 4.72 -3.37
C THR A 72 12.57 4.45 -4.71
N GLN A 73 11.44 3.73 -4.69
CA GLN A 73 10.66 3.44 -5.91
C GLN A 73 10.21 4.74 -6.59
N SER A 74 9.68 5.70 -5.83
CA SER A 74 9.30 7.00 -6.36
C SER A 74 10.46 7.79 -6.96
N LEU A 75 11.63 7.79 -6.31
CA LEU A 75 12.83 8.43 -6.85
C LEU A 75 13.23 7.77 -8.18
N THR A 76 13.30 6.43 -8.21
CA THR A 76 13.64 5.70 -9.43
C THR A 76 12.67 6.00 -10.57
N TRP A 77 11.37 6.12 -10.25
CA TRP A 77 10.33 6.45 -11.23
C TRP A 77 10.50 7.86 -11.79
N VAL A 78 10.54 8.88 -10.93
CA VAL A 78 10.58 10.30 -11.34
C VAL A 78 11.78 10.59 -12.25
N PHE A 79 12.93 9.95 -12.01
CA PHE A 79 14.09 10.11 -12.89
C PHE A 79 14.04 9.25 -14.18
N ALA A 80 13.23 8.19 -14.20
CA ALA A 80 12.96 7.37 -15.39
C ALA A 80 11.85 7.93 -16.29
N GLU A 81 11.07 8.92 -15.84
CA GLU A 81 9.95 9.47 -16.62
C GLU A 81 10.36 10.04 -17.98
N ASN A 82 11.58 10.56 -18.09
CA ASN A 82 12.14 11.07 -19.36
C ASN A 82 12.13 10.01 -20.47
N SER A 83 12.25 8.73 -20.10
CA SER A 83 12.23 7.58 -21.01
C SER A 83 10.90 6.83 -21.03
N SER A 84 9.86 7.33 -20.36
CA SER A 84 8.56 6.66 -20.31
C SER A 84 7.96 6.51 -21.71
N GLU A 85 7.23 5.42 -21.96
CA GLU A 85 6.49 5.21 -23.22
C GLU A 85 5.35 6.23 -23.40
N TYR A 86 4.73 6.65 -22.30
CA TYR A 86 3.61 7.59 -22.32
C TYR A 86 4.09 9.04 -22.38
N ARG A 87 3.59 9.78 -23.38
CA ARG A 87 3.96 11.18 -23.64
C ARG A 87 3.67 12.11 -22.44
N VAL A 88 2.64 11.82 -21.65
CA VAL A 88 2.25 12.66 -20.51
C VAL A 88 3.34 12.72 -19.44
N TYR A 89 3.96 11.59 -19.11
CA TYR A 89 5.05 11.53 -18.11
C TYR A 89 6.30 12.25 -18.63
N ARG A 90 6.71 12.00 -19.89
CA ARG A 90 7.84 12.73 -20.49
C ARG A 90 7.65 14.25 -20.48
N ARG A 91 6.43 14.74 -20.71
CA ARG A 91 6.12 16.18 -20.71
C ARG A 91 6.21 16.78 -19.31
N ASN A 92 5.84 16.01 -18.28
CA ASN A 92 5.78 16.49 -16.90
C ASN A 92 7.09 16.27 -16.13
N ALA A 93 7.98 15.40 -16.62
CA ALA A 93 9.19 14.94 -15.92
C ALA A 93 10.02 16.07 -15.29
N LEU A 94 10.31 17.15 -16.03
CA LEU A 94 11.09 18.27 -15.50
C LEU A 94 10.39 18.97 -14.32
N THR A 95 9.08 19.14 -14.41
CA THR A 95 8.27 19.73 -13.33
C THR A 95 8.28 18.83 -12.11
N GLU A 96 8.05 17.52 -12.28
CA GLU A 96 8.05 16.54 -11.19
C GLU A 96 9.42 16.48 -10.50
N GLN A 97 10.51 16.40 -11.27
CA GLN A 97 11.88 16.41 -10.77
C GLN A 97 12.21 17.70 -10.01
N THR A 98 11.82 18.86 -10.57
CA THR A 98 12.08 20.17 -9.94
C THR A 98 11.33 20.31 -8.61
N LEU A 99 10.04 19.95 -8.58
CA LEU A 99 9.24 20.00 -7.36
C LEU A 99 9.75 19.00 -6.31
N LEU A 100 10.22 17.82 -6.74
CA LEU A 100 10.83 16.83 -5.86
C LEU A 100 12.15 17.33 -5.25
N MET A 101 13.03 17.93 -6.07
CA MET A 101 14.27 18.54 -5.59
C MET A 101 13.99 19.69 -4.63
N ALA A 102 13.03 20.56 -4.96
CA ALA A 102 12.60 21.65 -4.10
C ALA A 102 12.05 21.13 -2.76
N HIS A 103 11.26 20.06 -2.78
CA HIS A 103 10.76 19.40 -1.57
C HIS A 103 11.90 18.89 -0.68
N TRP A 104 12.88 18.18 -1.24
CA TRP A 104 14.01 17.67 -0.46
C TRP A 104 14.94 18.78 0.02
N ALA A 105 15.17 19.83 -0.78
CA ALA A 105 15.91 21.01 -0.35
C ALA A 105 15.21 21.70 0.84
N TRP A 106 13.89 21.81 0.80
CA TRP A 106 13.09 22.33 1.91
C TRP A 106 13.20 21.46 3.17
N VAL A 107 13.09 20.14 3.04
CA VAL A 107 13.29 19.20 4.18
C VAL A 107 14.69 19.35 4.77
N LEU A 108 15.74 19.40 3.93
CA LEU A 108 17.12 19.57 4.38
C LEU A 108 17.34 20.93 5.07
N LEU A 109 16.70 22.00 4.58
CA LEU A 109 16.71 23.31 5.23
C LEU A 109 16.04 23.26 6.60
N GLN A 110 14.86 22.65 6.71
CA GLN A 110 14.17 22.46 8.00
C GLN A 110 15.04 21.70 9.00
N LEU A 111 15.72 20.64 8.56
CA LEU A 111 16.68 19.92 9.40
C LEU A 111 17.87 20.81 9.78
N TYR A 112 18.44 21.55 8.84
CA TYR A 112 19.56 22.45 9.11
C TYR A 112 19.25 23.51 10.17
N LEU A 113 18.00 24.00 10.23
CA LEU A 113 17.55 24.97 11.23
C LEU A 113 17.41 24.38 12.66
N LEU A 114 17.49 23.05 12.83
CA LEU A 114 17.47 22.42 14.14
C LEU A 114 18.84 22.57 14.85
N PRO A 115 18.84 22.70 16.20
CA PRO A 115 20.00 23.19 16.96
C PRO A 115 21.19 22.23 17.06
N SER A 116 21.00 20.92 16.88
CA SER A 116 22.09 19.94 16.97
C SER A 116 21.93 18.80 15.97
N MET A 117 23.04 18.15 15.61
CA MET A 117 23.03 16.98 14.72
C MET A 117 22.20 15.82 15.29
N SER A 118 22.25 15.60 16.61
CA SER A 118 21.45 14.55 17.26
C SER A 118 19.95 14.80 17.13
N ILE A 119 19.50 16.05 17.32
CA ILE A 119 18.10 16.43 17.16
C ILE A 119 17.66 16.29 15.70
N ARG A 120 18.51 16.64 14.73
CA ARG A 120 18.24 16.47 13.30
C ARG A 120 17.97 15.01 12.94
N ILE A 121 18.86 14.11 13.35
CA ILE A 121 18.75 12.67 13.08
C ILE A 121 17.51 12.11 13.76
N MET A 122 17.31 12.43 15.04
CA MET A 122 16.14 11.99 15.81
C MET A 122 14.83 12.44 15.18
N TYR A 123 14.70 13.73 14.87
CA TYR A 123 13.50 14.30 14.26
C TYR A 123 13.20 13.65 12.92
N PHE A 124 14.21 13.51 12.05
CA PHE A 124 14.03 12.87 10.75
C PHE A 124 13.60 11.41 10.92
N ALA A 125 14.31 10.63 11.74
CA ALA A 125 14.02 9.21 11.96
C ALA A 125 12.61 9.00 12.51
N VAL A 126 12.22 9.71 13.58
CA VAL A 126 10.90 9.59 14.19
C VAL A 126 9.82 10.02 13.19
N SER A 127 10.02 11.13 12.47
CA SER A 127 9.07 11.61 11.46
C SER A 127 8.85 10.57 10.35
N GLN A 128 9.93 9.99 9.80
CA GLN A 128 9.82 9.01 8.73
C GLN A 128 9.18 7.70 9.21
N LEU A 129 9.64 7.16 10.35
CA LEU A 129 9.18 5.88 10.87
C LEU A 129 7.72 5.94 11.33
N LEU A 130 7.33 7.00 12.05
CA LEU A 130 5.95 7.18 12.51
C LEU A 130 5.00 7.45 11.34
N SER A 131 5.38 8.31 10.40
CA SER A 131 4.59 8.56 9.19
C SER A 131 4.41 7.27 8.38
N SER A 132 5.48 6.49 8.21
CA SER A 132 5.41 5.18 7.54
C SER A 132 4.47 4.24 8.25
N PHE A 133 4.60 4.10 9.57
CA PHE A 133 3.76 3.22 10.37
C PHE A 133 2.27 3.55 10.18
N LEU A 134 1.90 4.82 10.28
CA LEU A 134 0.50 5.25 10.17
C LEU A 134 -0.07 5.01 8.77
N ILE A 135 0.62 5.43 7.70
CA ILE A 135 0.15 5.24 6.32
C ILE A 135 0.14 3.76 5.96
N ALA A 136 1.22 3.03 6.26
CA ALA A 136 1.33 1.61 5.98
C ALA A 136 0.18 0.84 6.64
N TYR A 137 -0.15 1.16 7.89
CA TYR A 137 -1.26 0.51 8.57
C TYR A 137 -2.60 0.75 7.86
N VAL A 138 -2.89 2.00 7.45
CA VAL A 138 -4.11 2.32 6.68
C VAL A 138 -4.19 1.50 5.39
N VAL A 139 -3.14 1.53 4.58
CA VAL A 139 -3.13 0.91 3.25
C VAL A 139 -3.19 -0.61 3.37
N THR A 140 -2.37 -1.18 4.25
CA THR A 140 -2.30 -2.64 4.39
C THR A 140 -3.56 -3.23 5.00
N PHE A 141 -4.22 -2.54 5.93
CA PHE A 141 -5.48 -3.02 6.52
C PHE A 141 -6.51 -3.40 5.45
N SER A 142 -6.68 -2.54 4.46
CA SER A 142 -7.72 -2.65 3.46
C SER A 142 -7.39 -3.62 2.32
N HIS A 143 -6.10 -3.92 2.11
CA HIS A 143 -5.62 -4.53 0.88
C HIS A 143 -4.91 -5.86 1.10
N ASN A 144 -4.32 -6.10 2.28
CA ASN A 144 -3.57 -7.32 2.53
C ASN A 144 -4.47 -8.50 2.89
N SER A 145 -5.56 -8.29 3.64
CA SER A 145 -6.47 -9.36 4.11
C SER A 145 -7.67 -9.64 3.19
N VAL A 146 -7.48 -9.43 1.89
CA VAL A 146 -8.44 -9.73 0.81
C VAL A 146 -7.75 -10.54 -0.27
N ASP A 147 -8.51 -11.18 -1.15
CA ASP A 147 -7.96 -12.09 -2.15
C ASP A 147 -7.04 -11.38 -3.15
N LYS A 148 -5.99 -12.09 -3.57
CA LYS A 148 -5.11 -11.68 -4.67
C LYS A 148 -5.43 -12.53 -5.88
N TYR A 149 -5.60 -11.89 -7.03
CA TYR A 149 -6.05 -12.56 -8.24
C TYR A 149 -4.93 -12.59 -9.28
N PRO A 150 -4.87 -13.64 -10.13
CA PRO A 150 -3.87 -13.69 -11.20
C PRO A 150 -4.13 -12.61 -12.26
N ALA A 151 -3.06 -12.20 -12.94
CA ALA A 151 -3.08 -11.21 -14.03
C ALA A 151 -4.13 -11.47 -15.13
N ASN A 152 -4.47 -12.75 -15.38
CA ASN A 152 -5.45 -13.15 -16.40
C ASN A 152 -6.88 -13.32 -15.84
N SER A 153 -7.15 -12.84 -14.62
CA SER A 153 -8.47 -12.92 -13.99
C SER A 153 -9.52 -12.15 -14.81
N ARG A 154 -10.72 -12.74 -14.93
CA ARG A 154 -11.88 -12.07 -15.56
C ARG A 154 -12.34 -10.83 -14.79
N LEU A 155 -11.90 -10.63 -13.54
CA LEU A 155 -12.21 -9.42 -12.76
C LEU A 155 -11.70 -8.14 -13.45
N LEU A 156 -10.62 -8.22 -14.24
CA LEU A 156 -10.13 -7.08 -15.03
C LEU A 156 -11.18 -6.54 -16.02
N ASN A 157 -12.14 -7.36 -16.44
CA ASN A 157 -13.19 -6.95 -17.36
C ASN A 157 -14.33 -6.20 -16.67
N ASN A 158 -14.33 -6.12 -15.33
CA ASN A 158 -15.32 -5.38 -14.56
C ASN A 158 -14.64 -4.62 -13.42
N PHE A 159 -14.40 -3.32 -13.67
CA PHE A 159 -13.72 -2.44 -12.72
C PHE A 159 -14.40 -2.42 -11.34
N ALA A 160 -15.73 -2.37 -11.28
CA ALA A 160 -16.44 -2.32 -10.00
C ALA A 160 -16.24 -3.62 -9.20
N CYS A 161 -16.37 -4.78 -9.85
CA CYS A 161 -16.10 -6.05 -9.19
C CYS A 161 -14.63 -6.17 -8.79
N LEU A 162 -13.68 -5.72 -9.59
CA LEU A 162 -12.27 -5.71 -9.20
C LEU A 162 -12.12 -5.01 -7.84
N GLN A 163 -12.56 -3.75 -7.73
CA GLN A 163 -12.39 -3.00 -6.48
C GLN A 163 -13.13 -3.61 -5.28
N LEU A 164 -14.34 -4.14 -5.48
CA LEU A 164 -15.13 -4.75 -4.40
C LEU A 164 -14.53 -6.05 -3.85
N PHE A 165 -13.91 -6.86 -4.71
CA PHE A 165 -13.31 -8.13 -4.30
C PHE A 165 -11.88 -7.99 -3.77
N THR A 166 -11.21 -6.88 -4.10
CA THR A 166 -9.80 -6.66 -3.76
C THR A 166 -9.56 -5.53 -2.76
N THR A 167 -10.63 -5.00 -2.16
CA THR A 167 -10.54 -3.91 -1.19
C THR A 167 -11.50 -4.13 -0.04
N ARG A 168 -11.15 -3.60 1.13
CA ARG A 168 -11.97 -3.64 2.34
C ARG A 168 -12.04 -2.29 3.03
N ASN A 169 -13.18 -2.00 3.65
CA ASN A 169 -13.36 -0.84 4.49
C ASN A 169 -13.10 -1.13 5.97
N MET A 170 -12.68 -0.09 6.69
CA MET A 170 -12.73 -0.05 8.14
C MET A 170 -14.08 0.51 8.57
N THR A 171 -14.66 -0.06 9.63
CA THR A 171 -15.93 0.39 10.19
C THR A 171 -15.92 1.90 10.46
N PRO A 172 -16.75 2.69 9.77
CA PRO A 172 -16.74 4.13 9.89
C PRO A 172 -17.31 4.63 11.20
N GLY A 173 -16.86 5.81 11.62
CA GLY A 173 -17.32 6.48 12.83
C GLY A 173 -16.48 7.72 13.11
N PRO A 174 -16.94 8.68 13.92
CA PRO A 174 -16.25 9.98 14.08
C PRO A 174 -14.77 9.85 14.47
N ILE A 175 -14.46 8.89 15.35
CA ILE A 175 -13.08 8.61 15.78
C ILE A 175 -12.29 7.97 14.64
N THR A 176 -12.83 6.92 14.02
CA THR A 176 -12.18 6.23 12.88
C THR A 176 -11.93 7.19 11.73
N ASP A 177 -12.91 7.99 11.35
CA ASP A 177 -12.85 8.94 10.24
C ASP A 177 -11.77 9.99 10.47
N TRP A 178 -11.58 10.42 11.73
CA TRP A 178 -10.50 11.33 12.11
C TRP A 178 -9.13 10.65 12.08
N VAL A 179 -8.98 9.46 12.68
CA VAL A 179 -7.71 8.73 12.74
C VAL A 179 -7.25 8.30 11.34
N TRP A 180 -8.17 7.78 10.52
CA TRP A 180 -7.91 7.35 9.13
C TRP A 180 -7.99 8.47 8.10
N GLY A 181 -8.34 9.69 8.51
CA GLY A 181 -8.39 10.84 7.60
C GLY A 181 -9.29 10.60 6.38
N GLY A 182 -10.39 9.86 6.57
CA GLY A 182 -11.33 9.43 5.52
C GLY A 182 -10.87 8.26 4.65
N LEU A 183 -9.69 7.66 4.90
CA LEU A 183 -9.19 6.49 4.20
C LEU A 183 -9.69 5.16 4.79
N ASN A 184 -10.70 5.22 5.66
CA ASN A 184 -11.49 4.05 6.09
C ASN A 184 -12.49 3.58 5.03
N TYR A 185 -12.74 4.41 4.01
CA TYR A 185 -13.63 4.17 2.87
C TYR A 185 -12.82 3.81 1.61
N GLN A 186 -11.97 2.79 1.70
CA GLN A 186 -11.11 2.36 0.60
C GLN A 186 -11.89 1.83 -0.61
N ILE A 187 -13.00 1.10 -0.40
CA ILE A 187 -13.85 0.63 -1.51
C ILE A 187 -14.32 1.82 -2.35
N GLU A 188 -14.87 2.85 -1.70
CA GLU A 188 -15.37 4.05 -2.39
C GLU A 188 -14.23 4.87 -3.00
N HIS A 189 -13.09 4.96 -2.31
CA HIS A 189 -11.90 5.61 -2.84
C HIS A 189 -11.41 4.91 -4.11
N HIS A 190 -11.42 3.58 -4.14
CA HIS A 190 -11.01 2.80 -5.30
C HIS A 190 -12.00 2.86 -6.46
N LEU A 191 -13.31 2.87 -6.16
CA LEU A 191 -14.34 3.06 -7.18
C LEU A 191 -14.32 4.48 -7.78
N PHE A 192 -13.98 5.48 -6.96
CA PHE A 192 -14.01 6.89 -7.33
C PHE A 192 -12.74 7.63 -6.84
N PRO A 193 -11.56 7.36 -7.41
CA PRO A 193 -10.27 7.86 -6.88
C PRO A 193 -10.13 9.38 -6.92
N THR A 194 -10.91 10.06 -7.77
CA THR A 194 -10.95 11.52 -7.86
C THR A 194 -11.98 12.16 -6.90
N MET A 195 -12.77 11.37 -6.17
CA MET A 195 -13.79 11.89 -5.26
C MET A 195 -13.15 12.54 -4.02
N PRO A 196 -13.58 13.75 -3.63
CA PRO A 196 -13.16 14.34 -2.36
C PRO A 196 -13.51 13.44 -1.17
N ARG A 197 -12.54 13.23 -0.27
CA ARG A 197 -12.68 12.34 0.91
C ARG A 197 -13.90 12.64 1.78
N CYS A 198 -14.30 13.91 1.89
CA CYS A 198 -15.48 14.33 2.65
C CYS A 198 -16.81 13.76 2.10
N ASN A 199 -16.84 13.30 0.85
CA ASN A 199 -18.03 12.71 0.23
C ASN A 199 -18.04 11.17 0.30
N LEU A 200 -16.94 10.52 0.71
CA LEU A 200 -16.86 9.05 0.73
C LEU A 200 -17.88 8.41 1.67
N ASN A 201 -18.20 9.05 2.80
CA ASN A 201 -19.28 8.57 3.69
C ASN A 201 -20.65 8.54 2.99
N LYS A 202 -20.96 9.55 2.16
CA LYS A 202 -22.21 9.61 1.41
C LYS A 202 -22.21 8.56 0.28
N CYS A 203 -21.08 8.46 -0.43
CA CYS A 203 -20.88 7.46 -1.47
C CYS A 203 -21.03 6.04 -0.93
N MET A 204 -20.49 5.76 0.25
CA MET A 204 -20.55 4.46 0.90
C MET A 204 -21.98 3.94 1.04
N LYS A 205 -22.94 4.80 1.36
CA LYS A 205 -24.35 4.42 1.48
C LYS A 205 -24.91 3.95 0.13
N LEU A 206 -24.53 4.61 -0.95
CA LEU A 206 -24.95 4.27 -2.31
C LEU A 206 -24.26 2.98 -2.80
N VAL A 207 -22.96 2.83 -2.53
CA VAL A 207 -22.21 1.63 -2.91
C VAL A 207 -22.71 0.40 -2.15
N LYS A 208 -23.01 0.52 -0.85
CA LYS A 208 -23.63 -0.58 -0.08
C LYS A 208 -24.96 -1.02 -0.67
N GLU A 209 -25.81 -0.07 -1.05
CA GLU A 209 -27.10 -0.37 -1.68
C GLU A 209 -26.92 -1.04 -3.03
N PHE A 210 -26.04 -0.51 -3.88
CA PHE A 210 -25.68 -1.13 -5.16
C PHE A 210 -25.18 -2.57 -4.98
N CYS A 211 -24.32 -2.81 -3.99
CA CYS A 211 -23.83 -4.17 -3.72
C CYS A 211 -24.96 -5.11 -3.29
N ARG A 212 -25.87 -4.63 -2.44
CA ARG A 212 -27.04 -5.39 -1.98
C ARG A 212 -28.00 -5.75 -3.12
N GLU A 213 -28.26 -4.80 -4.03
CA GLU A 213 -29.15 -5.01 -5.18
C GLU A 213 -28.59 -5.99 -6.22
N ASN A 214 -27.26 -6.11 -6.30
CA ASN A 214 -26.57 -6.91 -7.32
C ASN A 214 -25.90 -8.17 -6.76
N ASP A 215 -26.15 -8.51 -5.48
CA ASP A 215 -25.53 -9.65 -4.78
C ASP A 215 -23.98 -9.64 -4.85
N LEU A 216 -23.41 -8.45 -4.64
CA LEU A 216 -21.96 -8.23 -4.62
C LEU A 216 -21.43 -8.12 -3.18
N PRO A 217 -20.17 -8.54 -2.92
CA PRO A 217 -19.58 -8.41 -1.61
C PRO A 217 -19.34 -6.94 -1.26
N TYR A 218 -19.54 -6.61 0.02
CA TYR A 218 -19.12 -5.34 0.61
C TYR A 218 -18.36 -5.64 1.91
N LEU A 219 -17.03 -5.67 1.83
CA LEU A 219 -16.17 -6.06 2.95
C LEU A 219 -15.94 -4.88 3.90
N VAL A 220 -16.39 -5.02 5.14
CA VAL A 220 -16.18 -4.02 6.20
C VAL A 220 -16.00 -4.70 7.55
N ASP A 221 -14.95 -4.31 8.27
CA ASP A 221 -14.62 -4.89 9.56
C ASP A 221 -14.23 -3.81 10.56
N ASP A 222 -14.31 -4.12 11.85
CA ASP A 222 -13.65 -3.32 12.86
C ASP A 222 -12.13 -3.52 12.83
N PHE A 223 -11.44 -2.69 13.62
CA PHE A 223 -9.99 -2.67 13.64
C PHE A 223 -9.37 -4.01 14.04
N PHE A 224 -9.89 -4.65 15.09
CA PHE A 224 -9.31 -5.87 15.62
C PHE A 224 -9.58 -7.04 14.68
N ALA A 225 -10.79 -7.13 14.13
CA ALA A 225 -11.15 -8.15 13.16
C ALA A 225 -10.28 -8.06 11.89
N GLY A 226 -10.17 -6.87 11.28
CA GLY A 226 -9.35 -6.71 10.08
C GLY A 226 -7.84 -6.90 10.35
N TYR A 227 -7.34 -6.49 11.51
CA TYR A 227 -5.95 -6.79 11.90
C TYR A 227 -5.71 -8.29 12.08
N ALA A 228 -6.62 -9.01 12.73
CA ALA A 228 -6.54 -10.45 12.88
C ALA A 228 -6.55 -11.18 11.53
N LEU A 229 -7.37 -10.71 10.58
CA LEU A 229 -7.42 -11.26 9.23
C LEU A 229 -6.12 -11.00 8.44
N ASN A 230 -5.48 -9.84 8.66
CA ASN A 230 -4.15 -9.56 8.12
C ASN A 230 -3.09 -10.53 8.66
N LEU A 231 -3.05 -10.73 9.97
CA LEU A 231 -2.15 -11.72 10.57
C LEU A 231 -2.45 -13.13 10.07
N LYS A 232 -3.73 -13.48 9.88
CA LYS A 232 -4.14 -14.79 9.37
C LYS A 232 -3.67 -15.03 7.95
N GLN A 233 -3.77 -14.03 7.07
CA GLN A 233 -3.23 -14.11 5.70
C GLN A 233 -1.73 -14.42 5.73
N LEU A 234 -0.97 -13.72 6.58
CA LEU A 234 0.47 -13.91 6.73
C LEU A 234 0.83 -15.27 7.34
N GLU A 235 0.02 -15.76 8.29
CA GLU A 235 0.13 -17.10 8.86
C GLU A 235 -0.09 -18.19 7.80
N ASN A 236 -1.08 -18.03 6.92
CA ASN A 236 -1.35 -18.97 5.84
C ASN A 236 -0.14 -19.10 4.90
N ILE A 237 0.50 -17.99 4.53
CA ILE A 237 1.73 -18.01 3.73
C ILE A 237 2.91 -18.61 4.52
N ALA A 238 3.00 -18.32 5.83
CA ALA A 238 4.03 -18.88 6.68
C ALA A 238 3.98 -20.42 6.75
N VAL A 239 2.78 -21.02 6.76
CA VAL A 239 2.60 -22.48 6.70
C VAL A 239 3.18 -23.04 5.40
N LEU A 240 2.90 -22.41 4.26
CA LEU A 240 3.44 -22.79 2.96
C LEU A 240 4.96 -22.63 2.90
N ALA A 241 5.51 -21.58 3.51
CA ALA A 241 6.95 -21.35 3.59
C ALA A 241 7.65 -22.48 4.38
N LYS A 242 7.10 -22.91 5.53
CA LYS A 242 7.66 -24.02 6.32
C LYS A 242 7.74 -25.33 5.53
N ALA A 243 6.69 -25.64 4.77
CA ALA A 243 6.65 -26.83 3.93
C ALA A 243 7.71 -26.83 2.81
N LYS A 244 8.21 -25.66 2.42
CA LYS A 244 9.25 -25.50 1.38
C LYS A 244 10.68 -25.51 1.94
N THR A 245 10.86 -25.11 3.20
CA THR A 245 12.18 -25.02 3.84
C THR A 245 12.60 -26.31 4.54
N ASN A 246 11.67 -27.23 4.78
CA ASN A 246 11.92 -28.59 5.26
C ASN A 246 12.16 -29.53 4.08
#